data_AF-A0A1K2FWH9-F1
#
_entry.id   AF-A0A1K2FWH9-F1
#
_cell.length_a   1.000
_cell.length_b   1.000
_cell.length_c   1.000
_cell.angle_alpha   90.00
_cell.angle_beta   90.00
_cell.angle_gamma   90.00
#
_symmetry.space_group_name_H-M   'P 1'
#
loop_
_entity.id
_entity.type
_entity.pdbx_description
1 polymer ?
#
loop_
_entity_poly.entity_id
_entity_poly.type
_entity_poly.pdbx_seq_one_letter_code
_entity_poly.pdbx_strand_id
1 'polypeptide(L)'
;MTATNTPDNGIRGRDGKGKFTRSIEGAERDAEVARLYSQGGISFREVGEQLGISKWAAISAYNRAVRDVVQEAGEEALKVHAARLEHVVARCMEIAETDHVMVSHGRIVYDDDGQPLKDTAPVLAAFRELRGALADFRRMTGMDKPSKVEHSGGVKYELVGVNPEDLV
;
A
#
# COMPACT_ATOMS: atom_id res chain seq x y z
N MET A 1 -31.58 -24.71 30.18
CA MET A 1 -31.08 -25.97 29.57
C MET A 1 -31.70 -26.04 28.18
N THR A 2 -31.01 -26.05 27.05
CA THR A 2 -29.59 -26.30 26.77
C THR A 2 -29.33 -25.69 25.38
N ALA A 3 -28.39 -24.75 25.25
CA ALA A 3 -27.96 -24.23 23.96
C ALA A 3 -27.05 -25.29 23.30
N THR A 4 -27.46 -25.77 22.13
CA THR A 4 -26.69 -26.73 21.33
C THR A 4 -25.47 -26.02 20.77
N ASN A 5 -24.32 -26.28 21.38
CA ASN A 5 -23.03 -25.75 20.95
C ASN A 5 -22.54 -26.62 19.79
N THR A 6 -22.78 -26.21 18.55
CA THR A 6 -22.23 -26.85 17.36
C THR A 6 -20.77 -26.41 17.19
N PRO A 7 -19.78 -27.31 17.28
CA PRO A 7 -18.40 -26.93 17.01
C PRO A 7 -18.21 -26.75 15.50
N ASP A 8 -18.06 -25.50 15.08
CA ASP A 8 -17.57 -25.16 13.73
C ASP A 8 -16.07 -25.51 13.64
N ASN A 9 -15.81 -26.73 13.16
CA ASN A 9 -14.47 -27.28 12.95
C ASN A 9 -14.02 -27.08 11.48
N GLY A 10 -14.18 -25.87 10.94
CA GLY A 10 -13.56 -25.48 9.68
C GLY A 10 -12.04 -25.44 9.82
N ILE A 11 -11.33 -26.24 9.01
CA ILE A 11 -9.87 -26.26 8.94
C ILE A 11 -9.39 -24.85 8.52
N ARG A 12 -9.01 -24.05 9.52
CA ARG A 12 -8.44 -22.72 9.28
C ARG A 12 -7.01 -22.90 8.78
N GLY A 13 -6.82 -22.82 7.46
CA GLY A 13 -5.50 -22.78 6.85
C GLY A 13 -4.66 -21.68 7.50
N ARG A 14 -3.36 -21.95 7.67
CA ARG A 14 -2.38 -20.94 8.07
C ARG A 14 -1.38 -20.80 6.94
N ASP A 15 -0.92 -19.59 6.67
CA ASP A 15 0.13 -19.35 5.68
C ASP A 15 1.48 -19.88 6.19
N GLY A 16 2.49 -19.90 5.33
CA GLY A 16 3.85 -20.33 5.69
C GLY A 16 4.54 -19.48 6.79
N LYS A 17 3.86 -18.44 7.30
CA LYS A 17 4.30 -17.57 8.40
C LYS A 17 3.41 -17.70 9.65
N GLY A 18 2.52 -18.70 9.69
CA GLY A 18 1.66 -19.00 10.84
C GLY A 18 0.44 -18.09 11.00
N LYS A 19 0.16 -17.22 10.02
CA LYS A 19 -1.02 -16.33 10.04
C LYS A 19 -2.22 -17.06 9.47
N PHE A 20 -3.40 -16.84 10.04
CA PHE A 20 -4.64 -17.41 9.53
C PHE A 20 -4.91 -16.97 8.08
N THR A 21 -5.07 -17.93 7.16
CA THR A 21 -5.56 -17.66 5.81
C THR A 21 -7.07 -17.51 5.86
N ARG A 22 -7.59 -16.54 5.09
CA ARG A 22 -9.03 -16.31 5.01
C ARG A 22 -9.68 -17.45 4.23
N SER A 23 -10.74 -18.04 4.77
CA SER A 23 -11.55 -19.01 4.04
C SER A 23 -12.37 -18.29 2.96
N ILE A 24 -12.56 -18.98 1.82
CA ILE A 24 -13.40 -18.49 0.71
C ILE A 24 -14.79 -18.13 1.23
N GLU A 25 -15.38 -19.01 2.05
CA GLU A 25 -16.68 -18.81 2.70
C GLU A 25 -16.73 -17.54 3.59
N GLY A 26 -15.61 -17.15 4.20
CA GLY A 26 -15.52 -15.92 5.00
C GLY A 26 -15.53 -14.66 4.13
N ALA A 27 -14.84 -14.70 2.98
CA ALA A 27 -14.82 -13.59 2.02
C ALA A 27 -16.18 -13.41 1.34
N GLU A 28 -16.82 -14.51 0.93
CA GLU A 28 -18.17 -14.49 0.34
C GLU A 28 -19.20 -13.91 1.31
N ARG A 29 -19.14 -14.30 2.60
CA ARG A 29 -20.02 -13.75 3.63
C ARG A 29 -19.79 -12.24 3.84
N ASP A 30 -18.55 -11.78 3.85
CA ASP A 30 -18.23 -10.37 3.99
C ASP A 30 -18.73 -9.55 2.78
N ALA A 31 -18.57 -10.08 1.56
CA ALA A 31 -19.09 -9.48 0.34
C ALA A 31 -20.62 -9.41 0.32
N GLU A 32 -21.32 -10.45 0.78
CA GLU A 32 -22.78 -10.48 0.85
C GLU A 32 -23.34 -9.47 1.86
N VAL A 33 -22.68 -9.31 3.02
CA VAL A 33 -23.01 -8.23 3.98
C VAL A 33 -22.89 -6.86 3.32
N ALA A 34 -21.80 -6.61 2.59
CA ALA A 34 -21.60 -5.35 1.87
C ALA A 34 -22.65 -5.12 0.78
N ARG A 35 -23.02 -6.17 0.04
CA ARG A 35 -24.05 -6.12 -0.99
C ARG A 35 -25.42 -5.76 -0.42
N LEU A 36 -25.85 -6.45 0.64
CA LEU A 36 -27.16 -6.20 1.27
C LEU A 36 -27.24 -4.79 1.86
N TYR A 37 -26.21 -4.37 2.60
CA TYR A 37 -26.21 -3.03 3.19
C TYR A 37 -26.16 -1.91 2.15
N SER A 38 -25.42 -2.09 1.05
CA SER A 38 -25.25 -1.06 0.00
C SER A 38 -26.49 -0.86 -0.88
N GLN A 39 -27.47 -1.77 -0.84
CA GLN A 39 -28.78 -1.58 -1.49
C GLN A 39 -29.63 -0.51 -0.77
N GLY A 40 -29.27 -0.15 0.47
CA GLY A 40 -29.95 0.86 1.27
C GLY A 40 -31.24 0.35 1.93
N GLY A 41 -31.73 1.11 2.92
CA GLY A 41 -33.03 0.83 3.56
C GLY A 41 -33.04 -0.25 4.64
N ILE A 42 -31.90 -0.86 4.99
CA ILE A 42 -31.78 -1.87 6.05
C ILE A 42 -30.63 -1.55 7.01
N SER A 43 -30.80 -1.91 8.27
CA SER A 43 -29.81 -1.75 9.35
C SER A 43 -28.88 -2.96 9.47
N PHE A 44 -27.71 -2.79 10.08
CA PHE A 44 -26.80 -3.93 10.38
C PHE A 44 -27.41 -5.00 11.29
N ARG A 45 -28.46 -4.67 12.06
CA ARG A 45 -29.21 -5.65 12.83
C ARG A 45 -30.02 -6.55 11.89
N GLU A 46 -30.78 -5.96 10.98
CA GLU A 46 -31.59 -6.69 9.99
C GLU A 46 -30.71 -7.50 9.02
N VAL A 47 -29.56 -6.96 8.61
CA VAL A 47 -28.56 -7.70 7.84
C VAL A 47 -28.04 -8.91 8.61
N GLY A 48 -27.77 -8.75 9.91
CA GLY A 48 -27.35 -9.83 10.78
C GLY A 48 -28.43 -10.91 10.90
N GLU A 49 -29.69 -10.51 11.10
CA GLU A 49 -30.84 -11.41 11.17
C GLU A 49 -31.04 -12.20 9.86
N GLN A 50 -30.91 -11.56 8.71
CA GLN A 50 -31.01 -12.23 7.39
C GLN A 50 -29.89 -13.25 7.16
N LEU A 51 -28.69 -13.00 7.69
CA LEU A 51 -27.51 -13.84 7.49
C LEU A 51 -27.21 -14.78 8.66
N GLY A 52 -28.05 -14.79 9.71
CA GLY A 52 -27.84 -15.60 10.91
C GLY A 52 -26.60 -15.20 11.72
N ILE A 53 -26.18 -13.93 11.67
CA ILE A 53 -25.01 -13.41 12.39
C ILE A 53 -25.40 -12.24 13.31
N SER A 54 -24.55 -11.94 14.30
CA SER A 54 -24.78 -10.78 15.16
C SER A 54 -24.60 -9.46 14.39
N LYS A 55 -25.27 -8.39 14.85
CA LYS A 55 -25.05 -7.02 14.36
C LYS A 55 -23.56 -6.63 14.30
N TRP A 56 -22.80 -6.97 15.34
CA TRP A 56 -21.36 -6.64 15.41
C TRP A 56 -20.52 -7.45 14.42
N ALA A 57 -20.90 -8.70 14.17
CA ALA A 57 -20.30 -9.52 13.13
C ALA A 57 -20.59 -8.92 11.74
N ALA A 58 -21.81 -8.45 11.48
CA ALA A 58 -22.17 -7.76 10.24
C ALA A 58 -21.38 -6.45 10.05
N ILE A 59 -21.24 -5.61 11.08
CA ILE A 59 -20.41 -4.38 11.00
C ILE A 59 -18.95 -4.74 10.67
N SER A 60 -18.41 -5.76 11.34
CA SER A 60 -17.03 -6.19 11.13
C SER A 60 -16.82 -6.76 9.72
N ALA A 61 -17.78 -7.53 9.22
CA ALA A 61 -17.80 -8.10 7.88
C ALA A 61 -17.86 -7.01 6.80
N TYR A 62 -18.76 -6.04 6.96
CA TYR A 62 -18.84 -4.86 6.09
C TYR A 62 -17.52 -4.09 6.03
N ASN A 63 -16.95 -3.76 7.19
CA ASN A 63 -15.70 -3.01 7.26
C ASN A 63 -14.50 -3.79 6.67
N ARG A 64 -14.52 -5.12 6.69
CA ARG A 64 -13.52 -5.94 6.00
C ARG A 64 -13.73 -5.88 4.49
N ALA A 65 -14.94 -6.17 4.00
CA ALA A 65 -15.25 -6.11 2.57
C ALA A 65 -14.93 -4.75 1.94
N VAL A 66 -15.31 -3.64 2.59
CA VAL A 66 -14.98 -2.29 2.12
C VAL A 66 -13.47 -2.08 2.08
N ARG A 67 -12.75 -2.53 3.12
CA ARG A 67 -11.28 -2.43 3.17
C ARG A 67 -10.63 -3.25 2.06
N ASP A 68 -11.11 -4.46 1.81
CA ASP A 68 -10.56 -5.34 0.76
C ASP A 68 -10.78 -4.71 -0.62
N VAL A 69 -11.97 -4.20 -0.91
CA VAL A 69 -12.27 -3.48 -2.17
C VAL A 69 -11.38 -2.25 -2.31
N VAL A 70 -11.19 -1.48 -1.24
CA VAL A 70 -10.28 -0.30 -1.25
C VAL A 70 -8.82 -0.73 -1.42
N GLN A 71 -8.41 -1.85 -0.84
CA GLN A 71 -7.06 -2.40 -1.00
C GLN A 71 -6.83 -2.91 -2.41
N GLU A 72 -7.74 -3.69 -2.98
CA GLU A 72 -7.67 -4.18 -4.36
C GLU A 72 -7.66 -3.02 -5.37
N ALA A 73 -8.57 -2.05 -5.23
CA ALA A 73 -8.56 -0.85 -6.05
C ALA A 73 -7.26 -0.04 -5.88
N GLY A 74 -6.71 0.02 -4.66
CA GLY A 74 -5.42 0.64 -4.37
C GLY A 74 -4.23 -0.12 -4.99
N GLU A 75 -4.28 -1.45 -5.01
CA GLU A 75 -3.25 -2.31 -5.61
C GLU A 75 -3.26 -2.19 -7.13
N GLU A 76 -4.43 -2.19 -7.78
CA GLU A 76 -4.53 -1.96 -9.22
C GLU A 76 -4.07 -0.56 -9.62
N ALA A 77 -4.45 0.47 -8.86
CA ALA A 77 -3.93 1.82 -9.05
C ALA A 77 -2.40 1.85 -8.90
N LEU A 78 -1.84 1.19 -7.87
CA LEU A 78 -0.40 1.09 -7.65
C LEU A 78 0.31 0.43 -8.84
N LYS A 79 -0.24 -0.68 -9.38
CA LYS A 79 0.31 -1.35 -10.58
C LYS A 79 0.33 -0.45 -11.80
N VAL A 80 -0.76 0.26 -12.08
CA VAL A 80 -0.84 1.20 -13.21
C VAL A 80 0.19 2.32 -13.06
N HIS A 81 0.31 2.90 -11.87
CA HIS A 81 1.29 3.95 -11.61
C HIS A 81 2.74 3.43 -11.64
N ALA A 82 3.00 2.22 -11.15
CA ALA A 82 4.30 1.57 -11.27
C ALA A 82 4.69 1.35 -12.74
N ALA A 83 3.78 0.82 -13.57
CA ALA A 83 4.02 0.64 -15.01
C ALA A 83 4.31 1.96 -15.74
N ARG A 84 3.65 3.06 -15.35
CA ARG A 84 3.95 4.40 -15.87
C ARG A 84 5.35 4.87 -15.48
N LEU A 85 5.77 4.62 -14.24
CA LEU A 85 7.11 4.98 -13.77
C LEU A 85 8.18 4.12 -14.45
N GLU A 86 7.94 2.82 -14.65
CA GLU A 86 8.81 1.94 -15.45
C GLU A 86 8.99 2.45 -16.88
N HIS A 87 7.89 2.90 -17.51
CA HIS A 87 7.97 3.52 -18.83
C HIS A 87 8.85 4.78 -18.82
N VAL A 88 8.68 5.68 -17.84
CA VAL A 88 9.53 6.88 -17.70
C VAL A 88 11.00 6.51 -17.52
N VAL A 89 11.29 5.51 -16.68
CA VAL A 89 12.64 4.99 -16.45
C VAL A 89 13.24 4.50 -17.77
N ALA A 90 12.52 3.67 -18.52
CA ALA A 90 12.97 3.16 -19.82
C ALA A 90 13.27 4.30 -20.81
N ARG A 91 12.38 5.30 -20.92
CA ARG A 91 12.60 6.47 -21.78
C ARG A 91 13.83 7.29 -21.36
N CYS A 92 14.05 7.47 -20.06
CA CYS A 92 15.21 8.19 -19.55
C CYS A 92 16.51 7.42 -19.86
N MET A 93 16.50 6.10 -19.74
CA MET A 93 17.66 5.27 -20.09
C MET A 93 17.96 5.34 -21.58
N GLU A 94 16.95 5.25 -22.44
CA GLU A 94 17.14 5.41 -23.89
C GLU A 94 17.76 6.78 -24.24
N ILE A 95 17.29 7.86 -23.60
CA ILE A 95 17.89 9.19 -23.76
C ILE A 95 19.33 9.18 -23.25
N ALA A 96 19.61 8.60 -22.09
CA ALA A 96 20.95 8.59 -21.51
C ALA A 96 21.97 7.80 -22.38
N GLU A 97 21.52 6.77 -23.09
CA GLU A 97 22.34 5.92 -23.95
C GLU A 97 22.50 6.47 -25.38
N THR A 98 21.69 7.44 -25.77
CA THR A 98 21.76 8.06 -27.11
C THR A 98 22.93 9.04 -27.21
N ASP A 99 23.64 9.03 -28.34
CA ASP A 99 24.63 10.06 -28.68
C ASP A 99 23.92 11.35 -29.10
N HIS A 100 23.98 12.37 -28.24
CA HIS A 100 23.40 13.69 -28.52
C HIS A 100 24.46 14.62 -29.09
N VAL A 101 24.09 15.36 -30.13
CA VAL A 101 24.92 16.42 -30.72
C VAL A 101 24.44 17.78 -30.25
N MET A 102 25.38 18.70 -30.04
CA MET A 102 25.06 20.05 -29.64
C MET A 102 24.46 20.83 -30.80
N VAL A 103 23.31 21.47 -30.55
CA VAL A 103 22.63 22.33 -31.52
C VAL A 103 22.56 23.75 -30.97
N SER A 104 22.99 24.72 -31.77
CA SER A 104 22.88 26.16 -31.48
C SER A 104 22.23 26.87 -32.65
N HIS A 105 21.17 27.64 -32.37
CA HIS A 105 20.41 28.38 -33.40
C HIS A 105 19.98 27.53 -34.61
N GLY A 106 19.60 26.27 -34.37
CA GLY A 106 19.15 25.33 -35.40
C GLY A 106 20.26 24.71 -36.25
N ARG A 107 21.53 24.87 -35.86
CA ARG A 107 22.69 24.26 -36.53
C ARG A 107 23.47 23.37 -35.57
N ILE A 108 24.01 22.26 -36.08
CA ILE A 108 24.94 21.40 -35.34
C ILE A 108 26.24 22.17 -35.13
N VAL A 109 26.76 22.12 -33.90
CA VAL A 109 28.06 22.70 -33.54
C VAL A 109 29.14 21.66 -33.78
N TYR A 110 30.26 22.07 -34.38
CA TYR A 110 31.41 21.23 -34.67
C TYR A 110 32.63 21.72 -33.87
N ASP A 111 33.54 20.82 -33.54
CA ASP A 111 34.86 21.14 -32.97
C ASP A 111 35.87 21.56 -34.04
N ASP A 112 37.10 21.84 -33.61
CA ASP A 112 38.19 22.30 -34.49
C ASP A 112 38.62 21.23 -35.51
N ASP A 113 38.33 19.95 -35.26
CA ASP A 113 38.62 18.80 -36.13
C ASP A 113 37.45 18.49 -37.10
N GLY A 114 36.37 19.29 -37.05
CA GLY A 114 35.19 19.13 -37.88
C GLY A 114 34.26 17.99 -37.43
N GLN A 115 34.40 17.48 -36.20
CA GLN A 115 33.49 16.49 -35.63
C GLN A 115 32.34 17.18 -34.88
N PRO A 116 31.10 16.62 -34.92
CA PRO A 116 29.99 17.15 -34.13
C PRO A 116 30.32 17.15 -32.63
N LEU A 117 30.13 18.30 -31.98
CA LEU A 117 30.33 18.42 -30.55
C LEU A 117 29.25 17.64 -29.79
N LYS A 118 29.65 16.77 -28.86
CA LYS A 118 28.73 15.99 -28.04
C LYS A 118 28.04 16.85 -26.99
N ASP A 119 26.73 16.67 -26.83
CA ASP A 119 25.94 17.33 -25.79
C ASP A 119 25.60 16.35 -24.67
N THR A 120 25.93 16.71 -23.43
CA THR A 120 25.60 15.91 -22.24
C THR A 120 24.40 16.46 -21.48
N ALA A 121 23.86 17.63 -21.87
CA ALA A 121 22.70 18.22 -21.21
C ALA A 121 21.44 17.34 -21.30
N PRO A 122 21.10 16.69 -22.43
CA PRO A 122 19.97 15.76 -22.49
C PRO A 122 20.13 14.56 -21.55
N VAL A 123 21.35 14.04 -21.39
CA VAL A 123 21.67 12.93 -20.47
C VAL A 123 21.47 13.37 -19.02
N LEU A 124 21.97 14.55 -18.64
CA LEU A 124 21.78 15.10 -17.29
C LEU A 124 20.30 15.39 -16.98
N ALA A 125 19.53 15.85 -17.97
CA ALA A 125 18.09 16.03 -17.83
C ALA A 125 17.39 14.68 -17.59
N ALA A 126 17.72 13.64 -18.35
CA ALA A 126 17.18 12.30 -18.17
C ALA A 126 17.46 11.73 -16.76
N PHE A 127 18.68 11.88 -16.24
CA PHE A 127 19.00 11.43 -14.89
C PHE A 127 18.28 12.21 -13.78
N ARG A 128 17.98 13.49 -14.00
CA ARG A 128 17.19 14.27 -13.05
C ARG A 128 15.77 13.74 -12.96
N GLU A 129 15.14 13.48 -14.10
CA GLU A 129 13.79 12.90 -14.17
C GLU A 129 13.76 11.48 -13.59
N LEU A 130 14.77 10.66 -13.90
CA LEU A 130 14.92 9.32 -13.34
C LEU A 130 14.95 9.35 -11.79
N ARG A 131 15.71 10.29 -11.20
CA ARG A 131 15.75 10.48 -9.75
C ARG A 131 14.38 10.83 -9.16
N GLY A 132 13.60 11.66 -9.88
CA GLY A 132 12.22 11.98 -9.51
C GLY A 132 11.32 10.75 -9.52
N ALA A 133 11.33 9.99 -10.61
CA ALA A 133 10.55 8.76 -10.75
C ALA A 133 10.86 7.74 -9.63
N LEU A 134 12.13 7.55 -9.27
CA LEU A 134 12.55 6.68 -8.17
C LEU A 134 12.12 7.19 -6.79
N ALA A 135 12.06 8.52 -6.59
CA ALA A 135 11.53 9.09 -5.36
C ALA A 135 10.01 8.89 -5.26
N ASP A 136 9.27 9.06 -6.36
CA ASP A 136 7.84 8.82 -6.41
C ASP A 136 7.50 7.35 -6.13
N PHE A 137 8.26 6.43 -6.72
CA PHE A 137 8.11 5.00 -6.47
C PHE A 137 8.29 4.64 -4.99
N ARG A 138 9.32 5.18 -4.33
CA ARG A 138 9.57 4.92 -2.89
C ARG A 138 8.47 5.48 -1.99
N ARG A 139 7.92 6.65 -2.32
CA ARG A 139 6.77 7.24 -1.61
C ARG A 139 5.52 6.41 -1.77
N MET A 140 5.21 5.96 -2.99
CA MET A 140 4.03 5.14 -3.28
C MET A 140 4.08 3.76 -2.62
N THR A 141 5.24 3.11 -2.67
CA THR A 141 5.44 1.77 -2.06
C THR A 141 5.62 1.83 -0.55
N GLY A 142 5.77 3.03 0.02
CA GLY A 142 6.00 3.24 1.44
C GLY A 142 7.40 2.86 1.90
N MET A 143 8.37 2.69 0.99
CA MET A 143 9.78 2.47 1.32
C MET A 143 10.37 3.64 2.14
N ASP A 144 9.84 4.85 1.97
CA ASP A 144 10.25 6.04 2.74
C ASP A 144 9.50 6.19 4.07
N LYS A 145 8.58 5.27 4.43
CA LYS A 145 7.89 5.35 5.73
C LYS A 145 8.84 4.94 6.86
N PRO A 146 8.92 5.73 7.96
CA PRO A 146 9.74 5.35 9.10
C PRO A 146 9.24 4.04 9.70
N SER A 147 10.15 3.09 9.91
CA SER A 147 9.83 1.86 10.64
C SER A 147 9.58 2.20 12.10
N LYS A 148 8.41 1.82 12.62
CA LYS A 148 8.10 1.99 14.04
C LYS A 148 8.94 0.98 14.83
N VAL A 149 9.97 1.47 15.51
CA VAL A 149 10.72 0.67 16.48
C VAL A 149 9.82 0.50 17.70
N GLU A 150 9.26 -0.69 17.90
CA GLU A 150 8.57 -1.00 19.14
C GLU A 150 9.62 -1.18 20.24
N HIS A 151 9.71 -0.22 21.15
CA HIS A 151 10.46 -0.38 22.38
C HIS A 151 9.64 -1.28 23.33
N SER A 152 9.76 -2.60 23.18
CA SER A 152 9.27 -3.57 24.16
C SER A 152 10.26 -3.70 25.33
N GLY A 153 10.66 -2.57 25.92
CA GLY A 153 11.52 -2.49 27.09
C GLY A 153 10.72 -1.89 28.24
N GLY A 154 10.59 -2.62 29.36
CA GLY A 154 9.91 -2.12 30.55
C GLY A 154 10.48 -0.76 30.97
N VAL A 155 9.59 0.22 31.14
CA VAL A 155 9.99 1.57 31.55
C VAL A 155 10.32 1.54 33.04
N LYS A 156 11.60 1.74 33.38
CA LYS A 156 12.01 1.96 34.78
C LYS A 156 11.81 3.44 35.09
N TYR A 157 10.79 3.75 35.89
CA TYR A 157 10.59 5.09 36.41
C TYR A 157 11.42 5.27 37.68
N GLU A 158 12.15 6.38 37.76
CA GLU A 158 12.76 6.87 39.00
C GLU A 158 12.04 8.17 39.38
N LEU A 159 11.29 8.12 40.47
CA LEU A 159 10.59 9.27 41.02
C LEU A 159 11.56 10.05 41.89
N VAL A 160 12.04 11.19 41.39
CA VAL A 160 12.88 12.12 42.17
C VAL A 160 12.02 13.27 42.66
N GLY A 161 11.89 13.40 43.99
CA GLY A 161 11.21 14.52 44.64
C GLY A 161 9.75 14.28 45.08
N VAL A 162 9.27 13.03 45.07
CA VAL A 162 7.97 12.66 45.66
C VAL A 162 8.21 11.91 46.97
N ASN A 163 7.49 12.29 48.02
CA ASN A 163 7.52 11.57 49.30
C ASN A 163 6.77 10.24 49.12
N PRO A 164 7.36 9.08 49.44
CA PRO A 164 6.76 7.77 49.16
C PRO A 164 5.37 7.54 49.77
N GLU A 165 4.96 8.32 50.78
CA GLU A 165 3.63 8.27 51.38
C GLU A 165 2.52 8.89 50.51
N ASP A 166 2.88 9.70 49.50
CA ASP A 166 1.94 10.33 48.57
C ASP A 166 1.62 9.45 47.35
N LEU A 167 2.25 8.26 47.27
CA LEU A 167 2.05 7.27 46.21
C LEU A 167 1.17 6.12 46.75
N VAL A 168 -0.14 6.37 46.84
CA VAL A 168 -1.17 5.35 47.16
C VAL A 168 -2.08 5.12 45.96
#